data_AF-A0A7X2P1P3-F1
#
_entry.id   AF-A0A7X2P1P3-F1
#
_cell.length_a   1.000
_cell.length_b   1.000
_cell.length_c   1.000
_cell.angle_alpha   90.00
_cell.angle_beta   90.00
_cell.angle_gamma   90.00
#
_symmetry.space_group_name_H-M   'P 1'
#
loop_
_entity.id
_entity.type
_entity.pdbx_description
1 polymer ?
#
loop_
_entity_poly.entity_id
_entity_poly.type
_entity_poly.pdbx_seq_one_letter_code
_entity_poly.pdbx_strand_id
1 'polypeptide(L)'
;MKKCRYCGKELDSDLEFCSNECENSYRKIIENDRHKIKYFILGIILGFLVMFYGVVSSRNCMIGGGIIVMGITVVLLPFTTPETIALFGNKKSRFIGRILGMILIAVGIWMGLIR
;
A
#
# COMPACT_ATOMS: atom_id res chain seq x y z
N MET A 1 10.22 6.34 -25.26
CA MET A 1 9.19 7.38 -25.05
C MET A 1 8.88 7.42 -23.57
N LYS A 2 9.15 8.55 -22.91
CA LYS A 2 8.83 8.73 -21.49
C LYS A 2 7.33 9.02 -21.36
N LYS A 3 6.72 8.64 -20.23
CA LYS A 3 5.31 8.96 -19.93
C LYS A 3 5.25 9.86 -18.70
N CYS A 4 4.38 10.86 -18.76
CA CYS A 4 4.07 11.77 -17.66
C CYS A 4 3.71 10.99 -16.38
N ARG A 5 4.44 11.20 -15.27
CA ARG A 5 4.24 10.44 -14.01
C ARG A 5 2.85 10.64 -13.37
N TYR A 6 2.19 11.75 -13.67
CA TYR A 6 0.86 12.06 -13.15
C TYR A 6 -0.28 11.62 -14.10
N CYS A 7 -0.12 11.92 -15.39
CA CYS A 7 -1.19 11.89 -16.38
C CYS A 7 -1.06 10.76 -17.42
N GLY A 8 0.11 10.12 -17.51
CA GLY A 8 0.37 9.00 -18.43
C GLY A 8 0.49 9.37 -19.91
N LYS A 9 0.40 10.66 -20.27
CA LYS A 9 0.65 11.15 -21.64
C LYS A 9 2.08 10.85 -22.07
N GLU A 10 2.24 10.47 -23.33
CA GLU A 10 3.55 10.25 -23.95
C GLU A 10 4.26 11.60 -24.10
N LEU A 11 5.50 11.64 -23.63
CA LEU A 11 6.38 12.80 -23.72
C LEU A 11 7.46 12.54 -24.75
N ASP A 12 7.60 13.52 -25.64
CA ASP A 12 8.56 13.54 -26.74
C ASP A 12 9.97 13.95 -26.26
N SER A 13 10.05 14.57 -25.09
CA SER A 13 11.28 15.13 -24.50
C SER A 13 11.59 14.50 -23.13
N ASP A 14 12.80 14.75 -22.60
CA ASP A 14 13.30 14.14 -21.36
C ASP A 14 12.55 14.57 -20.08
N LEU A 15 11.56 15.46 -20.23
CA LEU A 15 10.71 16.00 -19.16
C LEU A 15 9.93 14.88 -18.44
N GLU A 16 9.79 15.00 -17.12
CA GLU A 16 9.06 14.02 -16.28
C GLU A 16 7.54 14.29 -16.20
N PHE A 17 7.10 15.51 -16.56
CA PHE A 17 5.71 15.97 -16.45
C PHE A 17 5.26 16.72 -17.71
N CYS A 18 3.98 16.58 -18.10
CA CYS A 18 3.45 17.24 -19.30
C CYS A 18 3.06 18.71 -19.10
N SER A 19 2.85 19.13 -17.85
CA SER A 19 2.44 20.50 -17.50
C SER A 19 2.78 20.80 -16.04
N ASN A 20 2.93 22.08 -15.71
CA ASN A 20 3.15 22.54 -14.34
C ASN A 20 1.96 22.19 -13.42
N GLU A 21 0.77 22.01 -13.99
CA GLU A 21 -0.44 21.56 -13.31
C GLU A 21 -0.35 20.09 -12.86
N CYS A 22 0.25 19.23 -13.70
CA CYS A 22 0.54 17.84 -13.37
C CYS A 22 1.61 17.73 -12.28
N GLU A 23 2.64 18.56 -12.36
CA GLU A 23 3.70 18.64 -11.35
C GLU A 23 3.13 19.07 -9.99
N ASN A 24 2.34 20.15 -9.96
CA ASN A 24 1.77 20.66 -8.71
C ASN A 24 0.77 19.66 -8.09
N SER A 25 -0.04 18.99 -8.91
CA SER A 25 -0.95 17.94 -8.45
C SER A 25 -0.22 16.71 -7.92
N TYR A 26 0.86 16.30 -8.60
CA TYR A 26 1.73 15.21 -8.14
C TYR A 26 2.40 15.55 -6.82
N ARG A 27 2.93 16.77 -6.69
CA ARG A 27 3.56 17.26 -5.46
C ARG A 27 2.58 17.31 -4.29
N LYS A 28 1.34 17.74 -4.54
CA LYS A 28 0.26 17.77 -3.54
C LYS A 28 -0.15 16.37 -3.07
N ILE A 29 -0.13 15.38 -3.97
CA ILE A 29 -0.35 13.97 -3.61
C ILE A 29 0.80 13.47 -2.73
N ILE A 30 2.05 13.66 -3.15
CA ILE A 30 3.24 13.23 -2.38
C ILE A 30 3.25 13.86 -0.97
N GLU A 31 2.97 15.14 -0.85
CA GLU A 31 3.03 15.85 0.43
C GLU A 31 1.94 15.33 1.40
N ASN A 32 0.75 15.06 0.88
CA ASN A 32 -0.35 14.47 1.66
C ASN A 32 -0.11 12.98 1.97
N ASP A 33 0.53 12.25 1.06
CA ASP A 33 0.93 10.86 1.28
C ASP A 33 2.09 10.75 2.27
N ARG A 34 2.97 11.74 2.39
CA ARG A 34 4.15 11.66 3.29
C ARG A 34 3.79 11.38 4.74
N HIS A 35 2.73 12.01 5.26
CA HIS A 35 2.24 11.74 6.61
C HIS A 35 1.59 10.36 6.69
N LYS A 36 0.82 9.98 5.68
CA LYS A 36 0.13 8.68 5.61
C LYS A 36 1.11 7.50 5.45
N ILE A 37 2.20 7.68 4.72
CA ILE A 37 3.30 6.72 4.52
C ILE A 37 3.91 6.36 5.87
N LYS A 38 4.16 7.36 6.73
CA LYS A 38 4.73 7.11 8.06
C LYS A 38 3.81 6.24 8.92
N TYR A 39 2.51 6.52 8.94
CA TYR A 39 1.52 5.69 9.66
C TYR A 39 1.39 4.28 9.07
N PHE A 40 1.52 4.14 7.76
CA PHE A 40 1.51 2.83 7.10
C PHE A 40 2.75 2.00 7.44
N ILE A 41 3.95 2.58 7.34
CA ILE A 41 5.20 1.92 7.73
C ILE A 41 5.13 1.53 9.21
N LEU A 42 4.62 2.41 10.07
CA LEU A 42 4.42 2.11 11.49
C LEU A 42 3.45 0.93 11.68
N GLY A 43 2.35 0.91 10.94
CA GLY A 43 1.38 -0.19 10.96
C GLY A 43 1.96 -1.52 10.50
N ILE A 44 2.82 -1.52 9.48
CA ILE A 44 3.54 -2.72 9.02
C ILE A 44 4.50 -3.21 10.10
N ILE A 45 5.31 -2.32 10.67
CA ILE A 45 6.27 -2.67 11.72
C ILE A 45 5.54 -3.26 12.92
N LEU A 46 4.43 -2.65 13.34
CA LEU A 46 3.61 -3.12 14.45
C LEU A 46 3.00 -4.50 14.15
N GLY A 47 2.45 -4.70 12.95
CA GLY A 47 1.90 -5.99 12.53
C GLY A 47 2.96 -7.10 12.48
N PHE A 48 4.17 -6.78 12.01
CA PHE A 48 5.30 -7.71 11.99
C PHE A 48 5.78 -8.08 13.39
N LEU A 49 5.84 -7.12 14.32
CA LEU A 49 6.14 -7.35 15.73
C LEU A 49 5.15 -8.31 16.38
N VAL A 50 3.84 -8.09 16.15
CA VAL A 50 2.78 -8.97 16.69
C VAL A 50 2.88 -10.37 16.09
N MET A 51 3.16 -10.49 14.79
CA MET A 51 3.34 -11.77 14.13
C MET A 51 4.57 -12.51 14.68
N PHE A 52 5.70 -11.82 14.83
CA PHE A 52 6.94 -12.39 15.37
C PHE A 52 6.75 -12.88 16.81
N TYR A 53 6.07 -12.08 17.65
CA TYR A 53 5.73 -12.49 19.00
C TYR A 53 4.78 -13.70 19.03
N GLY A 54 3.80 -13.76 18.12
CA GLY A 54 2.90 -14.90 17.98
C GLY A 54 3.64 -16.21 17.64
N VAL A 55 4.65 -16.13 16.77
CA VAL A 55 5.51 -17.26 16.41
C VAL A 55 6.35 -17.71 17.61
N VAL A 56 7.03 -16.78 18.29
CA VAL A 56 7.87 -17.10 19.47
C VAL A 56 7.03 -17.68 20.62
N SER A 57 5.83 -17.15 20.84
CA SER A 57 4.92 -17.60 21.90
C SER A 57 4.12 -18.85 21.51
N SER A 58 4.27 -19.37 20.28
CA SER A 58 3.50 -20.49 19.72
C SER A 58 1.97 -20.32 19.84
N ARG A 59 1.49 -19.07 19.88
CA ARG A 59 0.07 -18.74 20.00
C ARG A 59 -0.49 -18.37 18.64
N ASN A 60 -1.12 -19.34 17.99
CA ASN A 60 -1.69 -19.20 16.64
C ASN A 60 -2.68 -18.02 16.52
N CYS A 61 -3.46 -17.74 17.57
CA CYS A 61 -4.35 -16.58 17.62
C CYS A 61 -3.61 -15.23 17.48
N MET A 62 -2.39 -15.12 18.03
CA MET A 62 -1.58 -13.91 17.91
C MET A 62 -0.94 -13.77 16.53
N ILE A 63 -0.60 -14.89 15.88
CA ILE A 63 -0.12 -14.93 14.50
C ILE A 63 -1.24 -14.44 13.55
N GLY A 64 -2.46 -14.98 13.70
CA GLY A 64 -3.64 -14.55 12.94
C GLY A 64 -3.97 -13.07 13.19
N GLY A 65 -3.87 -12.60 14.44
CA GLY A 65 -4.05 -11.20 14.80
C GLY A 65 -3.06 -10.27 14.09
N GLY A 66 -1.77 -10.63 14.03
CA GLY A 66 -0.75 -9.87 13.30
C GLY A 66 -1.07 -9.76 11.80
N ILE A 67 -1.53 -10.85 11.18
CA ILE A 67 -1.93 -10.88 9.77
C ILE A 67 -3.18 -10.01 9.52
N ILE A 68 -4.16 -10.02 10.42
CA ILE A 68 -5.37 -9.19 10.30
C ILE A 68 -5.02 -7.70 10.42
N VAL A 69 -4.18 -7.33 11.39
CA VAL A 69 -3.70 -5.94 11.55
C VAL A 69 -2.96 -5.47 10.29
N MET A 70 -2.10 -6.31 9.72
CA MET A 70 -1.44 -6.06 8.44
C MET A 70 -2.42 -5.95 7.26
N GLY A 71 -3.45 -6.81 7.21
CA GLY A 71 -4.49 -6.74 6.18
C GLY A 71 -5.28 -5.43 6.26
N ILE A 72 -5.65 -5.00 7.48
CA ILE A 72 -6.38 -3.74 7.72
C ILE A 72 -5.54 -2.53 7.30
N THR A 73 -4.24 -2.50 7.61
CA THR A 73 -3.36 -1.38 7.19
C THR A 73 -3.26 -1.28 5.68
N VAL A 74 -3.21 -2.42 4.97
CA VAL A 74 -3.20 -2.51 3.50
C VAL A 74 -4.55 -2.12 2.87
N VAL A 75 -5.68 -2.44 3.51
CA VAL A 75 -7.02 -2.02 3.03
C VAL A 75 -7.27 -0.53 3.23
N LEU A 76 -6.93 0.01 4.41
CA LEU A 76 -7.11 1.43 4.75
C LEU A 76 -6.18 2.33 3.94
N LEU A 77 -4.93 1.91 3.80
CA LEU A 77 -3.92 2.59 3.01
C LEU A 77 -3.39 1.62 1.97
N PRO A 78 -4.07 1.46 0.82
CA PRO A 78 -3.52 0.76 -0.32
C PRO A 78 -2.36 1.63 -0.84
N PHE A 79 -1.19 1.46 -0.23
CA PHE A 79 0.06 2.05 -0.70
C PHE A 79 0.46 1.35 -1.97
N THR A 80 -0.19 1.76 -3.04
CA THR A 80 0.40 1.72 -4.35
C THR A 80 1.43 2.83 -4.33
N THR A 81 2.69 2.47 -4.12
CA THR A 81 3.81 3.42 -4.23
C THR A 81 3.62 4.26 -5.51
N PRO A 82 4.03 5.54 -5.50
CA PRO A 82 3.87 6.42 -6.66
C PRO A 82 4.48 5.82 -7.93
N GLU A 83 5.51 4.98 -7.78
CA GLU A 83 6.11 4.14 -8.83
C GLU A 83 5.10 3.16 -9.47
N THR A 84 4.26 2.47 -8.67
CA THR A 84 3.24 1.54 -9.17
C THR A 84 2.02 2.26 -9.73
N ILE A 85 1.67 3.44 -9.20
CA ILE A 85 0.60 4.28 -9.76
C ILE A 85 0.99 4.80 -11.15
N ALA A 86 2.26 5.20 -11.33
CA ALA A 86 2.78 5.66 -12.61
C ALA A 86 2.82 4.56 -13.68
N LEU A 87 3.03 3.30 -13.28
CA LEU A 87 3.07 2.14 -14.20
C LEU A 87 1.68 1.54 -14.52
N PHE A 88 0.76 1.47 -13.56
CA PHE A 88 -0.52 0.74 -13.71
C PHE A 88 -1.78 1.62 -13.72
N GLY A 89 -1.65 2.92 -13.44
CA GLY A 89 -2.78 3.85 -13.33
C GLY A 89 -3.46 3.81 -11.96
N ASN A 90 -3.69 5.00 -11.39
CA ASN A 90 -4.14 5.22 -10.01
C ASN A 90 -5.40 4.42 -9.61
N LYS A 91 -6.43 4.36 -10.47
CA LYS A 91 -7.69 3.66 -10.14
C LYS A 91 -7.55 2.14 -10.04
N LYS A 92 -6.83 1.50 -10.98
CA LYS A 92 -6.68 0.03 -11.00
C LYS A 92 -5.78 -0.45 -9.87
N SER A 93 -4.67 0.25 -9.65
CA SER A 93 -3.72 -0.08 -8.59
C SER A 93 -4.38 -0.06 -7.21
N ARG A 94 -5.20 0.97 -6.94
CA ARG A 94 -5.90 1.12 -5.66
C ARG A 94 -6.96 0.04 -5.42
N PHE A 95 -7.60 -0.44 -6.49
CA PHE A 95 -8.56 -1.54 -6.42
C PHE A 95 -7.86 -2.87 -6.12
N ILE A 96 -6.74 -3.15 -6.79
CA ILE A 96 -5.91 -4.34 -6.56
C ILE A 96 -5.39 -4.37 -5.12
N GLY A 97 -4.89 -3.24 -4.61
CA GLY A 97 -4.41 -3.14 -3.21
C GLY A 97 -5.49 -3.48 -2.18
N ARG A 98 -6.74 -3.03 -2.40
CA ARG A 98 -7.87 -3.38 -1.52
C ARG A 98 -8.24 -4.86 -1.59
N ILE A 99 -8.22 -5.45 -2.78
CA ILE A 99 -8.47 -6.90 -2.95
C ILE A 99 -7.40 -7.70 -2.21
N LEU A 100 -6.13 -7.37 -2.40
CA LEU A 100 -5.01 -8.01 -1.68
C LEU A 100 -5.16 -7.90 -0.16
N GLY A 101 -5.54 -6.71 0.34
CA GLY A 101 -5.80 -6.51 1.76
C GLY A 101 -6.96 -7.35 2.29
N MET A 102 -8.07 -7.47 1.54
CA MET A 102 -9.20 -8.32 1.92
C MET A 102 -8.82 -9.81 1.95
N ILE A 103 -8.02 -10.27 0.99
CA ILE A 103 -7.51 -11.65 0.96
C ILE A 103 -6.64 -11.91 2.19
N LEU A 104 -5.76 -10.98 2.56
CA LEU A 104 -4.93 -11.11 3.77
C LEU A 104 -5.76 -11.22 5.05
N ILE A 105 -6.84 -10.45 5.17
CA ILE A 105 -7.75 -10.55 6.33
C ILE A 105 -8.42 -11.93 6.36
N ALA A 106 -8.92 -12.43 5.24
CA ALA A 106 -9.54 -13.75 5.16
C ALA A 106 -8.55 -14.87 5.56
N VAL A 107 -7.30 -14.80 5.08
CA VAL A 107 -6.23 -15.73 5.47
C VAL A 107 -5.89 -15.61 6.96
N GLY A 108 -5.83 -14.39 7.50
CA GLY A 108 -5.58 -14.16 8.92
C GLY A 108 -6.66 -14.74 9.83
N ILE A 109 -7.93 -14.60 9.44
CA ILE A 109 -9.05 -15.21 10.14
C ILE A 109 -8.94 -16.74 10.04
N TRP A 110 -8.72 -17.29 8.85
CA TRP A 110 -8.54 -18.74 8.67
C TRP A 110 -7.43 -19.30 9.57
N MET A 111 -6.25 -18.68 9.56
CA MET A 111 -5.12 -19.10 10.40
C MET A 111 -5.38 -18.96 11.90
N GLY A 112 -6.20 -17.98 12.32
CA GLY A 112 -6.59 -17.80 13.71
C GLY A 112 -7.72 -18.72 14.19
N LEU A 113 -8.50 -19.30 13.28
CA LEU A 113 -9.73 -20.06 13.60
C LEU A 113 -9.58 -21.57 13.33
N ILE A 114 -8.71 -21.98 12.39
CA ILE A 114 -8.60 -23.38 11.93
C ILE A 114 -7.61 -24.24 12.76
N ARG A 115 -6.92 -23.69 13.76
CA ARG A 115 -5.92 -24.40 14.57
C ARG A 115 -6.01 -24.06 16.05
#